data_AF-A0A0C5VHN1-F1
#
_entry.id   AF-A0A0C5VHN1-F1
#
_cell.length_a   1.000
_cell.length_b   1.000
_cell.length_c   1.000
_cell.angle_alpha   90.00
_cell.angle_beta   90.00
_cell.angle_gamma   90.00
#
_symmetry.space_group_name_H-M   'P 1'
#
loop_
_entity.id
_entity.type
_entity.pdbx_description
1 polymer ?
#
loop_
_entity_poly.entity_id
_entity_poly.type
_entity_poly.pdbx_seq_one_letter_code
_entity_poly.pdbx_strand_id
1 'polypeptide(L)'
;MNDCQFIYQGSVKEGFTHTQVAGALAHLFGIPLSDALPLLSRTHQFVRRDISLEMAHAYQAAFEQCGAIGEVIEGSKLANSPQSDEDAVQRKKMELLRLKVSKKCPKCHSGQIVNGECGSCGIIVEKYINRLLAELDATEPKTSSFSQQDMEQQKERKRASLWLGAAAALTLLFGTIDEFLQGNIIFMLGYVDLGIWPYLLIHGILLRGCFLYAESKGYDSQYGYLGLLSYAGLAVLFWLPDQHNTSNKHTGGQKILALACIGVSVYWLIDTLGAQAGYEEHLQKAGQLAQGRHEYPSGVLDSDDAIYQQEWTELQTYIGETLKLLDDDSIRTSKAEQLSATLLDDIARYRIWKNYQTFLHVIQEKPLPPSLTYDQKSQEIRTLSSMFAQPTEDRLKPLALALSEWSTGTNMFMTGNRFWDDFNDYLMKMYQKYDTYQLIQRDDRNGGPPKTQITLADFSVLSNAKISVEKGDYTLTYSAPRGPLHDTPLTVAYYLEPYTRFGKTSYSRRVEIISYGLSAKHIQQMFNVLADIQPAIYSQ
;
A
#
# COMPACT_ATOMS: atom_id res chain seq x y z
N MET A 1 29.08 11.88 29.85
CA MET A 1 28.02 11.32 30.72
C MET A 1 28.54 11.47 32.14
N ASN A 2 27.73 12.00 33.07
CA ASN A 2 28.17 12.18 34.46
C ASN A 2 27.99 10.86 35.19
N ASP A 3 29.03 10.04 35.21
CA ASP A 3 28.99 8.74 35.88
C ASP A 3 28.91 8.97 37.39
N CYS A 4 27.85 8.45 38.02
CA CYS A 4 27.64 8.52 39.46
C CYS A 4 27.75 7.11 40.06
N GLN A 5 28.12 7.04 41.33
CA GLN A 5 28.23 5.80 42.09
C GLN A 5 27.37 5.89 43.36
N PHE A 6 26.67 4.82 43.69
CA PHE A 6 26.01 4.65 44.98
C PHE A 6 26.78 3.64 45.84
N ILE A 7 27.03 3.97 47.10
CA ILE A 7 27.76 3.13 48.06
C ILE A 7 26.96 2.98 49.36
N TYR A 8 26.83 1.74 49.82
CA TYR A 8 26.30 1.41 51.15
C TYR A 8 27.30 0.56 51.94
N GLN A 9 27.60 0.97 53.18
CA GLN A 9 28.61 0.35 54.06
C GLN A 9 28.04 -0.21 55.37
N GLY A 10 26.74 -0.59 55.38
CA GLY A 10 26.09 -1.15 56.57
C GLY A 10 25.67 -0.12 57.62
N SER A 11 25.64 1.18 57.27
CA SER A 11 25.19 2.25 58.16
C SER A 11 23.66 2.21 58.35
N VAL A 12 23.21 2.26 59.60
CA VAL A 12 21.78 2.20 59.97
C VAL A 12 21.33 3.57 60.48
N LYS A 13 20.16 4.01 60.05
CA LYS A 13 19.52 5.28 60.45
C LYS A 13 19.07 5.21 61.91
N GLU A 14 19.22 6.31 62.64
CA GLU A 14 18.80 6.40 64.04
C GLU A 14 17.32 6.01 64.18
N GLY A 15 17.01 5.18 65.19
CA GLY A 15 15.67 4.66 65.45
C GLY A 15 15.35 3.32 64.77
N PHE A 16 16.20 2.81 63.88
CA PHE A 16 16.03 1.49 63.26
C PHE A 16 16.97 0.46 63.86
N THR A 17 16.51 -0.79 64.00
CA THR A 17 17.37 -1.90 64.43
C THR A 17 17.98 -2.62 63.21
N HIS A 18 19.16 -3.21 63.39
CA HIS A 18 19.82 -3.97 62.32
C HIS A 18 18.92 -5.08 61.73
N THR A 19 18.10 -5.73 62.56
CA THR A 19 17.18 -6.78 62.09
C THR A 19 16.03 -6.23 61.26
N GLN A 20 15.51 -5.04 61.59
CA GLN A 20 14.49 -4.35 60.79
C GLN A 20 15.04 -3.92 59.43
N VAL A 21 16.24 -3.32 59.40
CA VAL A 21 16.89 -2.91 58.13
C VAL A 21 17.23 -4.14 57.28
N ALA A 22 17.69 -5.24 57.88
CA ALA A 22 17.96 -6.48 57.16
C ALA A 22 16.70 -7.02 56.46
N GLY A 23 15.57 -7.03 57.18
CA GLY A 23 14.28 -7.46 56.64
C GLY A 23 13.78 -6.55 55.51
N ALA A 24 13.91 -5.24 55.69
CA ALA A 24 13.52 -4.27 54.66
C ALA A 24 14.38 -4.39 53.40
N LEU A 25 15.69 -4.55 53.54
CA LEU A 25 16.61 -4.77 52.41
C LEU A 25 16.38 -6.12 51.72
N ALA A 26 16.11 -7.19 52.49
CA ALA A 26 15.75 -8.49 51.94
C ALA A 26 14.50 -8.39 51.05
N HIS A 27 13.49 -7.63 51.49
CA HIS A 27 12.29 -7.36 50.71
C HIS A 27 12.58 -6.50 49.47
N LEU A 28 13.39 -5.43 49.61
CA LEU A 28 13.75 -4.54 48.50
C LEU A 28 14.45 -5.28 47.35
N PHE A 29 15.32 -6.24 47.67
CA PHE A 29 16.09 -7.00 46.69
C PHE A 29 15.47 -8.35 46.30
N GLY A 30 14.40 -8.78 46.97
CA GLY A 30 13.79 -10.09 46.76
C GLY A 30 14.71 -11.26 47.14
N ILE A 31 15.57 -11.07 48.15
CA ILE A 31 16.53 -12.08 48.62
C ILE A 31 16.15 -12.61 50.01
N PRO A 32 16.61 -13.82 50.39
CA PRO A 32 16.43 -14.34 51.74
C PRO A 32 17.08 -13.46 52.81
N LEU A 33 16.48 -13.42 54.01
CA LEU A 33 17.01 -12.63 55.15
C LEU A 33 18.45 -13.01 55.52
N SER A 34 18.83 -14.28 55.37
CA SER A 34 20.19 -14.77 55.62
C SER A 34 21.25 -14.08 54.76
N ASP A 35 20.86 -13.69 53.54
CA ASP A 35 21.76 -13.13 52.53
C ASP A 35 21.83 -11.60 52.62
N ALA A 36 20.81 -10.99 53.23
CA ALA A 36 20.78 -9.56 53.54
C ALA A 36 21.59 -9.19 54.79
N LEU A 37 21.72 -10.10 55.77
CA LEU A 37 22.47 -9.86 57.01
C LEU A 37 23.95 -9.48 56.78
N PRO A 38 24.71 -10.13 55.87
CA PRO A 38 26.06 -9.71 55.53
C PRO A 38 26.18 -8.27 55.02
N LEU A 39 25.16 -7.72 54.37
CA LEU A 39 25.19 -6.34 53.85
C LEU A 39 25.21 -5.27 54.96
N LEU A 40 24.80 -5.65 56.17
CA LEU A 40 24.87 -4.78 57.36
C LEU A 40 26.21 -4.92 58.10
N SER A 41 27.01 -5.93 57.76
CA SER A 41 28.34 -6.05 58.31
C SER A 41 29.24 -4.99 57.67
N ARG A 42 30.00 -4.24 58.48
CA ARG A 42 30.97 -3.24 57.98
C ARG A 42 32.08 -3.83 57.10
N THR A 43 32.10 -5.14 56.91
CA THR A 43 33.04 -5.86 56.04
C THR A 43 32.55 -5.96 54.59
N HIS A 44 31.25 -5.77 54.32
CA HIS A 44 30.68 -5.87 52.98
C HIS A 44 30.15 -4.50 52.54
N GLN A 45 30.53 -4.10 51.33
CA GLN A 45 30.05 -2.87 50.70
C GLN A 45 29.14 -3.22 49.51
N PHE A 46 27.95 -2.63 49.47
CA PHE A 46 27.11 -2.68 48.29
C PHE A 46 27.41 -1.46 47.42
N VAL A 47 27.84 -1.70 46.19
CA VAL A 47 28.30 -0.65 45.28
C VAL A 47 27.63 -0.81 43.92
N ARG A 48 27.06 0.28 43.39
CA ARG A 48 26.59 0.39 42.00
C ARG A 48 27.30 1.54 41.31
N ARG A 49 28.07 1.22 40.26
CA ARG A 49 28.84 2.15 39.43
C ARG A 49 28.13 2.42 38.10
N ASP A 50 28.54 3.47 37.41
CA ASP A 50 28.10 3.83 36.05
C ASP A 50 26.59 4.00 35.93
N ILE A 51 25.96 4.52 37.00
CA ILE A 51 24.53 4.82 37.03
C ILE A 51 24.30 6.31 36.83
N SER A 52 23.15 6.66 36.22
CA SER A 52 22.73 8.05 36.12
C SER A 52 22.48 8.67 37.49
N LEU A 53 22.63 9.99 37.62
CA LEU A 53 22.35 10.73 38.86
C LEU A 53 20.94 10.45 39.40
N GLU A 54 19.94 10.41 38.51
CA GLU A 54 18.56 10.08 38.86
C GLU A 54 18.45 8.68 39.49
N MET A 55 19.12 7.69 38.90
CA MET A 55 19.12 6.33 39.41
C MET A 55 19.88 6.23 40.75
N ALA A 56 20.98 6.98 40.91
CA ALA A 56 21.74 7.01 42.16
C ALA A 56 20.91 7.58 43.32
N HIS A 57 20.16 8.66 43.08
CA HIS A 57 19.21 9.19 44.06
C HIS A 57 18.03 8.24 44.30
N ALA A 58 17.55 7.51 43.29
CA ALA A 58 16.54 6.48 43.48
C ALA A 58 17.03 5.36 44.42
N TYR A 59 18.27 4.91 44.26
CA TYR A 59 18.89 3.95 45.20
C TYR A 59 19.02 4.55 46.60
N GLN A 60 19.47 5.80 46.72
CA GLN A 60 19.58 6.48 48.02
C GLN A 60 18.23 6.55 48.74
N ALA A 61 17.18 6.98 48.05
CA ALA A 61 15.84 7.05 48.60
C ALA A 61 15.30 5.68 49.02
N ALA A 62 15.51 4.64 48.19
CA ALA A 62 15.08 3.28 48.51
C ALA A 62 15.78 2.71 49.75
N PHE A 63 17.09 2.94 49.89
CA PHE A 63 17.85 2.53 51.08
C PHE A 63 17.42 3.33 52.32
N GLU A 64 17.19 4.64 52.18
CA GLU A 64 16.76 5.48 53.30
C GLU A 64 15.37 5.08 53.82
N GLN A 65 14.45 4.72 52.93
CA GLN A 65 13.13 4.17 53.30
C GLN A 65 13.25 2.85 54.09
N CYS A 66 14.29 2.07 53.82
CA CYS A 66 14.60 0.84 54.55
C CYS A 66 15.33 1.09 55.88
N GLY A 67 15.59 2.35 56.26
CA GLY A 67 16.38 2.69 57.44
C GLY A 67 17.88 2.52 57.26
N ALA A 68 18.37 2.42 56.02
CA ALA A 68 19.78 2.31 55.66
C ALA A 68 20.32 3.64 55.11
N ILE A 69 21.55 4.03 55.49
CA ILE A 69 22.18 5.27 55.01
C ILE A 69 23.18 4.92 53.91
N GLY A 70 22.86 5.25 52.66
CA GLY A 70 23.76 5.14 51.51
C GLY A 70 24.23 6.51 51.00
N GLU A 71 25.41 6.54 50.40
CA GLU A 71 26.05 7.74 49.87
C GLU A 71 26.07 7.73 48.34
N VAL A 72 25.75 8.87 47.73
CA VAL A 72 25.87 9.10 46.29
C VAL A 72 27.15 9.90 46.04
N ILE A 73 28.05 9.34 45.23
CA ILE A 73 29.29 10.00 44.81
C ILE A 73 29.14 10.38 43.34
N GLU A 74 29.13 11.68 43.08
CA GLU A 74 29.12 12.23 41.72
C GLU A 74 30.51 12.16 41.08
N GLY A 75 30.57 11.93 39.77
CA GLY A 75 31.81 11.69 39.01
C GLY A 75 32.91 12.76 39.16
N SER A 76 32.58 14.00 39.53
CA SER A 76 33.57 15.04 39.80
C SER A 76 34.41 14.79 41.07
N LYS A 77 33.92 13.96 42.00
CA LYS A 77 34.61 13.56 43.24
C LYS A 77 35.25 12.16 43.17
N LEU A 78 34.92 11.34 42.16
CA LEU A 78 35.53 10.01 41.97
C LEU A 78 37.03 10.08 41.65
N ALA A 79 37.52 11.20 41.11
CA ALA A 79 38.94 11.38 40.76
C ALA A 79 39.89 11.39 41.98
N ASN A 80 39.38 11.48 43.22
CA ASN A 80 40.20 11.57 44.44
C ASN A 80 39.93 10.43 45.46
N SER A 81 39.24 9.36 45.09
CA SER A 81 39.07 8.17 45.95
C SER A 81 40.16 7.14 45.67
N PRO A 82 41.09 6.86 46.61
CA PRO A 82 42.21 5.95 46.37
C PRO A 82 41.79 4.52 46.66
N GLN A 83 41.08 3.89 45.72
CA GLN A 83 40.90 2.44 45.69
C GLN A 83 40.45 2.00 44.29
N SER A 84 41.31 2.19 43.29
CA SER A 84 41.26 1.37 42.08
C SER A 84 41.76 -0.03 42.44
N ASP A 85 41.22 -1.07 41.78
CA ASP A 85 41.71 -2.44 41.95
C ASP A 85 43.20 -2.58 41.57
N GLU A 86 43.74 -1.64 40.77
CA GLU A 86 45.18 -1.54 40.47
C GLU A 86 46.01 -1.18 41.71
N ASP A 87 45.53 -0.26 42.56
CA ASP A 87 46.23 0.13 43.80
C ASP A 87 46.31 -1.05 44.79
N ALA A 88 45.29 -1.91 44.82
CA ALA A 88 45.28 -3.10 45.68
C ALA A 88 46.30 -4.15 45.19
N VAL A 89 46.39 -4.37 43.88
CA VAL A 89 47.38 -5.26 43.26
C VAL A 89 48.79 -4.71 43.46
N GLN A 90 49.01 -3.41 43.29
CA GLN A 90 50.32 -2.77 43.52
C GLN A 90 50.75 -2.79 44.99
N ARG A 91 49.83 -2.58 45.95
CA ARG A 91 50.13 -2.73 47.39
C ARG A 91 50.52 -4.16 47.73
N LYS A 92 49.79 -5.17 47.21
CA LYS A 92 50.10 -6.58 47.43
C LYS A 92 51.42 -7.01 46.79
N LYS A 93 51.74 -6.47 45.61
CA LYS A 93 53.03 -6.65 44.93
C LYS A 93 54.18 -6.02 45.74
N MET A 94 54.00 -4.81 46.26
CA MET A 94 54.97 -4.18 47.17
C MET A 94 55.14 -4.94 48.50
N GLU A 95 54.06 -5.49 49.05
CA GLU A 95 54.11 -6.29 50.28
C GLU A 95 54.86 -7.61 50.08
N LEU A 96 54.62 -8.30 48.95
CA LEU A 96 55.37 -9.50 48.56
C LEU A 96 56.84 -9.20 48.28
N LEU A 97 57.16 -8.05 47.68
CA LEU A 97 58.54 -7.59 47.51
C LEU A 97 59.21 -7.23 48.85
N ARG A 98 58.49 -6.65 49.81
CA ARG A 98 58.98 -6.45 51.19
C ARG A 98 59.23 -7.76 51.91
N LEU A 99 58.38 -8.77 51.70
CA LEU A 99 58.57 -10.11 52.25
C LEU A 99 59.82 -10.81 51.66
N LYS A 100 60.23 -10.46 50.44
CA LYS A 100 61.50 -10.92 49.84
C LYS A 100 62.74 -10.41 50.61
N VAL A 101 62.62 -9.28 51.31
CA VAL A 101 63.68 -8.69 52.17
C VAL A 101 63.53 -9.11 53.64
N SER A 102 62.35 -9.61 54.03
CA SER A 102 62.03 -10.04 55.39
C SER A 102 62.54 -11.46 55.69
N LYS A 103 63.14 -11.68 56.87
CA LYS A 103 63.53 -13.02 57.35
C LYS A 103 62.34 -13.87 57.84
N LYS A 104 61.12 -13.63 57.35
CA LYS A 104 59.90 -14.35 57.75
C LYS A 104 59.28 -15.08 56.57
N CYS A 105 58.83 -16.32 56.80
CA CYS A 105 58.18 -17.12 55.78
C CYS A 105 56.83 -16.49 55.35
N PRO A 106 56.56 -16.30 54.05
CA PRO A 106 55.30 -15.72 53.57
C PRO A 106 54.09 -16.64 53.72
N LYS A 107 54.30 -17.94 53.96
CA LYS A 107 53.21 -18.94 54.12
C LYS A 107 52.80 -19.14 55.58
N CYS A 108 53.76 -19.22 56.50
CA CYS A 108 53.48 -19.54 57.91
C CYS A 108 54.06 -18.51 58.91
N HIS A 109 54.66 -17.42 58.42
CA HIS A 109 55.22 -16.32 59.20
C HIS A 109 56.35 -16.66 60.19
N SER A 110 56.88 -17.89 60.17
CA SER A 110 58.02 -18.29 61.01
C SER A 110 59.29 -17.52 60.63
N GLY A 111 60.11 -17.15 61.62
CA GLY A 111 61.45 -16.58 61.42
C GLY A 111 62.55 -17.61 61.12
N GLN A 112 62.23 -18.90 61.09
CA GLN A 112 63.18 -20.00 60.89
C GLN A 112 63.40 -20.24 59.39
N ILE A 113 64.19 -19.39 58.75
CA ILE A 113 64.62 -19.58 57.36
C ILE A 113 66.10 -20.00 57.38
N VAL A 114 66.38 -21.22 56.93
CA VAL A 114 67.73 -21.78 56.83
C VAL A 114 67.96 -22.14 55.37
N ASN A 115 69.02 -21.60 54.76
CA ASN A 115 69.38 -21.82 53.35
C ASN A 115 68.24 -21.53 52.34
N GLY A 116 67.39 -20.54 52.62
CA GLY A 116 66.27 -20.17 51.74
C GLY A 116 65.04 -21.06 51.86
N GLU A 117 65.07 -22.08 52.72
CA GLU A 117 63.94 -22.95 53.05
C GLU A 117 63.39 -22.62 54.45
N CYS A 118 62.07 -22.62 54.58
CA CYS A 118 61.41 -22.42 55.86
C CYS A 118 61.43 -23.73 56.68
N GLY A 119 62.15 -23.73 57.81
CA GLY A 119 62.25 -24.90 58.69
C GLY A 119 60.93 -25.36 59.31
N SER A 120 59.92 -24.49 59.38
CA SER A 120 58.60 -24.85 59.93
C SER A 120 57.62 -25.45 58.91
N CYS A 121 57.71 -25.08 57.62
CA CYS A 121 56.73 -25.53 56.61
C CYS A 121 57.33 -26.04 55.29
N GLY A 122 58.67 -26.14 55.20
CA GLY A 122 59.39 -26.78 54.09
C GLY A 122 59.29 -26.08 52.74
N ILE A 123 58.87 -24.82 52.70
CA ILE A 123 58.83 -24.08 51.42
C ILE A 123 60.16 -23.38 51.14
N ILE A 124 60.59 -23.45 49.88
CA ILE A 124 61.64 -22.60 49.34
C ILE A 124 61.03 -21.22 49.12
N VAL A 125 61.37 -20.27 49.98
CA VAL A 125 60.70 -18.97 50.10
C VAL A 125 60.74 -18.19 48.78
N GLU A 126 61.88 -18.21 48.10
CA GLU A 126 62.06 -17.49 46.84
C GLU A 126 61.19 -18.04 45.70
N LYS A 127 61.11 -19.37 45.57
CA LYS A 127 60.27 -20.03 44.56
C LYS A 127 58.78 -19.76 44.81
N TYR A 128 58.38 -19.68 46.08
CA TYR A 128 57.01 -19.39 46.48
C TYR A 128 56.62 -17.94 46.20
N ILE A 129 57.49 -16.97 46.53
CA ILE A 129 57.25 -15.54 46.23
C ILE A 129 57.18 -15.31 44.71
N ASN A 130 58.10 -15.90 43.93
CA ASN A 130 58.09 -15.75 42.48
C ASN A 130 56.83 -16.34 41.85
N ARG A 131 56.28 -17.44 42.39
CA ARG A 131 55.00 -18.00 41.95
C ARG A 131 53.83 -17.06 42.24
N LEU A 132 53.77 -16.46 43.42
CA LEU A 132 52.72 -15.50 43.77
C LEU A 132 52.80 -14.23 42.92
N LEU A 133 54.00 -13.75 42.61
CA LEU A 133 54.21 -12.63 41.69
C LEU A 133 53.76 -12.97 40.26
N ALA A 134 54.06 -14.19 39.78
CA ALA A 134 53.61 -14.65 38.48
C ALA A 134 52.07 -14.83 38.40
N GLU A 135 51.43 -15.28 39.48
CA GLU A 135 49.96 -15.38 39.56
C GLU A 135 49.31 -13.99 39.54
N LEU A 136 49.91 -12.98 40.20
CA LEU A 136 49.47 -11.58 40.17
C LEU A 136 49.65 -10.93 38.78
N ASP A 137 50.77 -11.20 38.10
CA ASP A 137 51.02 -10.70 36.75
C ASP A 137 50.14 -11.42 35.70
N ALA A 138 49.77 -12.68 35.93
CA ALA A 138 48.82 -13.42 35.09
C ALA A 138 47.34 -13.05 35.34
N THR A 139 47.04 -12.34 36.43
CA THR A 139 45.71 -11.80 36.74
C THR A 139 45.56 -10.33 36.34
N GLU A 140 46.38 -9.82 35.40
CA GLU A 140 45.98 -8.64 34.65
C GLU A 140 44.58 -8.90 34.06
N PRO A 141 43.58 -8.08 34.41
CA PRO A 141 42.24 -8.27 33.94
C PRO A 141 42.23 -8.12 32.42
N LYS A 142 42.05 -9.22 31.68
CA LYS A 142 41.44 -9.19 30.33
C LYS A 142 39.97 -8.79 30.48
N THR A 143 39.73 -7.62 31.07
CA THR A 143 38.43 -7.07 31.39
C THR A 143 38.38 -5.71 30.72
N SER A 144 37.85 -5.65 29.49
CA SER A 144 37.14 -4.48 28.97
C SER A 144 36.74 -4.60 27.49
N SER A 145 37.54 -5.24 26.63
CA SER A 145 37.22 -5.26 25.19
C SER A 145 35.99 -6.10 24.84
N PHE A 146 35.78 -7.23 25.53
CA PHE A 146 34.62 -8.10 25.29
C PHE A 146 33.29 -7.44 25.74
N SER A 147 33.31 -6.72 26.87
CA SER A 147 32.13 -6.01 27.39
C SER A 147 31.69 -4.84 26.50
N GLN A 148 32.64 -4.11 25.89
CA GLN A 148 32.33 -2.99 24.99
C GLN A 148 31.74 -3.46 23.66
N GLN A 149 32.27 -4.52 23.05
CA GLN A 149 31.74 -5.06 21.79
C GLN A 149 30.34 -5.63 21.96
N ASP A 150 30.07 -6.36 23.05
CA ASP A 150 28.74 -6.89 23.34
C ASP A 150 27.71 -5.76 23.57
N MET A 151 28.11 -4.69 24.25
CA MET A 151 27.23 -3.52 24.45
C MET A 151 26.93 -2.77 23.14
N GLU A 152 27.93 -2.57 22.28
CA GLU A 152 27.75 -1.92 20.97
C GLU A 152 26.79 -2.75 20.09
N GLN A 153 26.97 -4.07 20.05
CA GLN A 153 26.10 -4.99 19.32
C GLN A 153 24.67 -5.00 19.86
N GLN A 154 24.48 -5.02 21.19
CA GLN A 154 23.15 -4.92 21.79
C GLN A 154 22.45 -3.61 21.41
N LYS A 155 23.19 -2.51 21.34
CA LYS A 155 22.69 -1.20 20.93
C LYS A 155 22.27 -1.19 19.45
N GLU A 156 23.05 -1.81 18.58
CA GLU A 156 22.72 -1.95 17.15
C GLU A 156 21.51 -2.85 16.93
N ARG A 157 21.42 -4.00 17.62
CA ARG A 157 20.24 -4.88 17.59
C ARG A 157 18.98 -4.16 18.02
N LYS A 158 19.06 -3.38 19.11
CA LYS A 158 17.93 -2.58 19.59
C LYS A 158 17.50 -1.51 18.59
N ARG A 159 18.45 -0.92 17.86
CA ARG A 159 18.15 0.01 16.76
C ARG A 159 17.48 -0.72 15.60
N ALA A 160 18.06 -1.82 15.13
CA ALA A 160 17.48 -2.63 14.05
C ALA A 160 16.05 -3.07 14.38
N SER A 161 15.80 -3.57 15.60
CA SER A 161 14.46 -3.97 16.04
C SER A 161 13.48 -2.81 16.07
N LEU A 162 13.93 -1.59 16.41
CA LEU A 162 13.08 -0.40 16.44
C LEU A 162 12.68 0.02 15.01
N TRP A 163 13.60 -0.02 14.05
CA TRP A 163 13.30 0.28 12.65
C TRP A 163 12.39 -0.77 12.01
N LEU A 164 12.67 -2.06 12.23
CA LEU A 164 11.84 -3.15 11.73
C LEU A 164 10.44 -3.14 12.38
N GLY A 165 10.38 -2.86 13.69
CA GLY A 165 9.11 -2.70 14.40
C GLY A 165 8.31 -1.50 13.91
N ALA A 166 8.96 -0.37 13.64
CA ALA A 166 8.33 0.80 13.04
C ALA A 166 7.79 0.51 11.63
N ALA A 167 8.57 -0.17 10.79
CA ALA A 167 8.12 -0.59 9.46
C ALA A 167 6.89 -1.50 9.55
N ALA A 168 6.91 -2.53 10.40
CA ALA A 168 5.78 -3.43 10.58
C ALA A 168 4.52 -2.71 11.12
N ALA A 169 4.67 -1.83 12.11
CA ALA A 169 3.57 -1.05 12.65
C ALA A 169 2.96 -0.10 11.60
N LEU A 170 3.79 0.54 10.79
CA LEU A 170 3.33 1.40 9.70
C LEU A 170 2.67 0.59 8.57
N THR A 171 3.17 -0.59 8.22
CA THR A 171 2.50 -1.49 7.27
C THR A 171 1.09 -1.83 7.73
N LEU A 172 0.92 -2.20 9.01
CA LEU A 172 -0.40 -2.50 9.57
C LEU A 172 -1.30 -1.27 9.59
N LEU A 173 -0.78 -0.13 10.07
CA LEU A 173 -1.54 1.12 10.13
C LEU A 173 -2.01 1.55 8.74
N PHE A 174 -1.10 1.68 7.78
CA PHE A 174 -1.45 2.10 6.43
C PHE A 174 -2.27 1.05 5.69
N GLY A 175 -2.05 -0.25 5.93
CA GLY A 175 -2.91 -1.31 5.40
C GLY A 175 -4.34 -1.17 5.89
N THR A 176 -4.54 -0.96 7.20
CA THR A 176 -5.89 -0.75 7.77
C THR A 176 -6.52 0.55 7.33
N ILE A 177 -5.74 1.63 7.15
CA ILE A 177 -6.23 2.90 6.64
C ILE A 177 -6.62 2.74 5.16
N ASP A 178 -5.81 2.08 4.35
CA ASP A 178 -6.10 1.84 2.93
C ASP A 178 -7.37 1.00 2.76
N GLU A 179 -7.48 -0.11 3.49
CA GLU A 179 -8.67 -0.97 3.50
C GLU A 179 -9.91 -0.21 4.01
N PHE A 180 -9.75 0.62 5.06
CA PHE A 180 -10.83 1.45 5.57
C PHE A 180 -11.25 2.54 4.59
N LEU A 181 -10.30 3.19 3.91
CA LEU A 181 -10.57 4.21 2.91
C LEU A 181 -11.25 3.63 1.66
N GLN A 182 -10.87 2.40 1.29
CA GLN A 182 -11.50 1.65 0.20
C GLN A 182 -12.92 1.21 0.58
N GLY A 183 -13.12 0.72 1.82
CA GLY A 183 -14.40 0.14 2.25
C GLY A 183 -15.43 1.13 2.82
N ASN A 184 -15.01 2.26 3.41
CA ASN A 184 -15.90 3.14 4.17
C ASN A 184 -15.67 4.64 3.87
N ILE A 185 -16.66 5.24 3.20
CA ILE A 185 -17.17 6.61 3.46
C ILE A 185 -16.33 7.81 2.93
N ILE A 186 -15.03 7.71 2.64
CA ILE A 186 -14.25 8.89 2.16
C ILE A 186 -14.22 9.01 0.62
N PHE A 187 -15.38 8.82 -0.02
CA PHE A 187 -15.54 9.12 -1.45
C PHE A 187 -16.07 10.55 -1.68
N MET A 188 -16.79 11.11 -0.70
CA MET A 188 -17.36 12.47 -0.76
C MET A 188 -16.30 13.59 -0.82
N LEU A 189 -15.07 13.33 -0.36
CA LEU A 189 -14.00 14.35 -0.28
C LEU A 189 -13.07 14.37 -1.51
N GLY A 190 -13.41 13.63 -2.56
CA GLY A 190 -12.56 13.48 -3.73
C GLY A 190 -11.48 12.44 -3.48
N TYR A 191 -11.42 11.46 -4.38
CA TYR A 191 -10.48 10.36 -4.51
C TYR A 191 -9.09 10.62 -3.91
N VAL A 192 -8.90 10.26 -2.63
CA VAL A 192 -7.55 10.15 -2.07
C VAL A 192 -7.12 8.71 -2.23
N ASP A 193 -6.65 8.36 -3.43
CA ASP A 193 -5.77 7.20 -3.56
C ASP A 193 -4.47 7.59 -2.85
N LEU A 194 -4.22 6.99 -1.68
CA LEU A 194 -2.95 7.13 -0.95
C LEU A 194 -1.77 6.80 -1.87
N GLY A 195 -2.03 6.03 -2.94
CA GLY A 195 -1.10 5.69 -3.97
C GLY A 195 0.01 4.79 -3.44
N ILE A 196 1.08 4.69 -4.21
CA ILE A 196 2.23 3.86 -3.84
C ILE A 196 3.14 4.53 -2.79
N TRP A 197 2.95 5.83 -2.52
CA TRP A 197 3.89 6.63 -1.73
C TRP A 197 4.07 6.18 -0.27
N PRO A 198 3.02 5.91 0.52
CA PRO A 198 3.18 5.41 1.88
C PRO A 198 3.94 4.08 1.92
N TYR A 199 3.66 3.19 0.96
CA TYR A 199 4.32 1.90 0.85
C TYR A 199 5.81 2.05 0.48
N LEU A 200 6.17 3.01 -0.38
CA LEU A 200 7.58 3.33 -0.67
C LEU A 200 8.31 3.86 0.57
N LEU A 201 7.64 4.69 1.38
CA LEU A 201 8.21 5.21 2.63
C LEU A 201 8.42 4.08 3.66
N ILE A 202 7.41 3.23 3.85
CA ILE A 202 7.49 2.05 4.71
C ILE A 202 8.62 1.12 4.24
N HIS A 203 8.73 0.90 2.93
CA HIS A 203 9.80 0.09 2.36
C HIS A 203 11.19 0.70 2.59
N GLY A 204 11.33 2.03 2.54
CA GLY A 204 12.55 2.73 2.93
C GLY A 204 12.94 2.51 4.40
N ILE A 205 11.96 2.56 5.32
CA ILE A 205 12.16 2.27 6.75
C ILE A 205 12.55 0.80 6.95
N LEU A 206 11.87 -0.13 6.27
CA LEU A 206 12.17 -1.56 6.30
C LEU A 206 13.59 -1.83 5.80
N LEU A 207 13.98 -1.23 4.68
CA LEU A 207 15.31 -1.35 4.09
C LEU A 207 16.38 -0.86 5.08
N ARG A 208 16.19 0.30 5.71
CA ARG A 208 17.09 0.80 6.75
C ARG A 208 17.20 -0.16 7.94
N GLY A 209 16.08 -0.77 8.35
CA GLY A 209 16.05 -1.82 9.37
C GLY A 209 16.86 -3.05 8.96
N CYS A 210 16.77 -3.47 7.70
CA CYS A 210 17.53 -4.59 7.15
C CYS A 210 19.04 -4.35 7.14
N PHE A 211 19.48 -3.14 6.76
CA PHE A 211 20.91 -2.74 6.84
C PHE A 211 21.45 -2.86 8.27
N LEU A 212 20.77 -2.24 9.23
CA LEU A 212 21.19 -2.29 10.64
C LEU A 212 21.13 -3.72 11.20
N TYR A 213 20.17 -4.52 10.75
CA TYR A 213 20.04 -5.91 11.19
C TYR A 213 21.20 -6.79 10.66
N ALA A 214 21.59 -6.62 9.40
CA ALA A 214 22.72 -7.31 8.80
C ALA A 214 24.03 -6.96 9.52
N GLU A 215 24.28 -5.67 9.76
CA GLU A 215 25.43 -5.18 10.53
C GLU A 215 25.46 -5.78 11.94
N SER A 216 24.31 -5.82 12.64
CA SER A 216 24.20 -6.37 14.00
C SER A 216 24.46 -7.89 14.13
N LYS A 217 24.49 -8.59 12.98
CA LYS A 217 24.84 -10.02 12.86
C LYS A 217 26.29 -10.23 12.41
N GLY A 218 27.04 -9.16 12.17
CA GLY A 218 28.42 -9.21 11.69
C GLY A 218 28.58 -9.39 10.19
N TYR A 219 27.53 -9.16 9.40
CA TYR A 219 27.63 -9.15 7.94
C TYR A 219 27.92 -7.75 7.42
N ASP A 220 28.53 -7.67 6.23
CA ASP A 220 28.67 -6.41 5.51
C ASP A 220 27.30 -5.77 5.25
N SER A 221 27.26 -4.45 5.26
CA SER A 221 26.05 -3.66 5.01
C SER A 221 25.39 -4.01 3.66
N GLN A 222 26.13 -4.55 2.70
CA GLN A 222 25.59 -5.02 1.41
C GLN A 222 24.50 -6.10 1.56
N TYR A 223 24.55 -6.93 2.60
CA TYR A 223 23.47 -7.89 2.87
C TYR A 223 22.14 -7.19 3.22
N GLY A 224 22.19 -5.92 3.63
CA GLY A 224 21.02 -5.07 3.80
C GLY A 224 20.22 -4.84 2.51
N TYR A 225 20.85 -4.96 1.32
CA TYR A 225 20.14 -4.88 0.03
C TYR A 225 19.12 -6.00 -0.18
N LEU A 226 19.22 -7.10 0.58
CA LEU A 226 18.16 -8.12 0.61
C LEU A 226 16.81 -7.48 0.99
N GLY A 227 16.80 -6.39 1.77
CA GLY A 227 15.59 -5.64 2.09
C GLY A 227 14.83 -5.08 0.88
N LEU A 228 15.45 -4.97 -0.31
CA LEU A 228 14.75 -4.63 -1.55
C LEU A 228 13.71 -5.69 -1.94
N LEU A 229 13.90 -6.94 -1.51
CA LEU A 229 12.91 -8.02 -1.63
C LEU A 229 11.88 -8.00 -0.49
N SER A 230 11.79 -6.89 0.26
CA SER A 230 10.82 -6.68 1.35
C SER A 230 10.89 -7.80 2.41
N TYR A 231 9.75 -8.33 2.84
CA TYR A 231 9.64 -9.40 3.84
C TYR A 231 10.34 -10.71 3.42
N ALA A 232 10.41 -11.03 2.12
CA ALA A 232 11.16 -12.19 1.66
C ALA A 232 12.67 -12.04 1.92
N GLY A 233 13.20 -10.83 1.68
CA GLY A 233 14.58 -10.49 2.01
C GLY A 233 14.87 -10.52 3.51
N LEU A 234 13.94 -9.97 4.31
CA LEU A 234 14.03 -10.03 5.77
C LEU A 234 14.02 -11.47 6.30
N ALA A 235 13.25 -12.37 5.68
CA ALA A 235 13.25 -13.79 6.04
C ALA A 235 14.63 -14.45 5.82
N VAL A 236 15.29 -14.13 4.69
CA VAL A 236 16.66 -14.59 4.43
C VAL A 236 17.62 -14.06 5.49
N LEU A 237 17.51 -12.78 5.86
CA LEU A 237 18.33 -12.19 6.93
C LEU A 237 18.10 -12.87 8.28
N PHE A 238 16.88 -13.31 8.60
CA PHE A 238 16.64 -14.08 9.83
C PHE A 238 17.31 -15.45 9.82
N TRP A 239 17.40 -16.10 8.67
CA TRP A 239 18.09 -17.38 8.52
C TRP A 239 19.61 -17.30 8.54
N LEU A 240 20.20 -16.14 8.23
CA LEU A 240 21.64 -16.00 8.30
C LEU A 240 22.15 -16.24 9.73
N PRO A 241 23.19 -17.06 9.93
CA PRO A 241 23.78 -17.31 11.24
C PRO A 241 24.42 -16.04 11.80
N ASP A 242 24.40 -15.86 13.10
CA ASP A 242 25.00 -14.71 13.78
C ASP A 242 26.53 -14.91 13.88
N GLN A 243 27.33 -14.12 13.15
CA GLN A 243 28.78 -14.29 13.11
C GLN A 243 29.45 -13.97 14.45
N HIS A 244 28.80 -13.16 15.28
CA HIS A 244 29.31 -12.76 16.58
C HIS A 244 29.06 -13.81 17.68
N ASN A 245 28.09 -14.71 17.47
CA ASN A 245 27.72 -15.70 18.47
C ASN A 245 28.16 -17.11 18.03
N THR A 246 29.33 -17.53 18.53
CA THR A 246 29.90 -18.87 18.25
C THR A 246 29.03 -20.01 18.79
N SER A 247 28.14 -19.74 19.76
CA SER A 247 27.03 -20.61 20.12
C SER A 247 25.95 -20.48 19.04
N ASN A 248 26.16 -21.21 17.94
CA ASN A 248 25.37 -21.23 16.70
C ASN A 248 23.91 -21.75 16.87
N LYS A 249 23.35 -21.67 18.08
CA LYS A 249 21.95 -22.01 18.35
C LYS A 249 21.09 -20.84 17.89
N HIS A 250 20.62 -20.90 16.65
CA HIS A 250 19.46 -20.13 16.22
C HIS A 250 18.36 -20.26 17.27
N THR A 251 17.92 -19.14 17.82
CA THR A 251 16.75 -19.13 18.69
C THR A 251 15.55 -19.53 17.85
N GLY A 252 14.74 -20.48 18.35
CA GLY A 252 13.58 -20.99 17.61
C GLY A 252 12.65 -19.87 17.12
N GLY A 253 12.59 -18.75 17.85
CA GLY A 253 11.83 -17.56 17.47
C GLY A 253 12.23 -16.93 16.13
N GLN A 254 13.53 -16.87 15.79
CA GLN A 254 13.96 -16.26 14.51
C GLN A 254 13.49 -17.09 13.30
N LYS A 255 13.51 -18.42 13.42
CA LYS A 255 13.02 -19.32 12.36
C LYS A 255 11.51 -19.19 12.15
N ILE A 256 10.76 -19.06 13.25
CA ILE A 256 9.31 -18.85 13.19
C ILE A 256 9.00 -17.51 12.51
N LEU A 257 9.73 -16.44 12.86
CA LEU A 257 9.53 -15.14 12.23
C LEU A 257 9.86 -15.17 10.73
N ALA A 258 10.96 -15.84 10.34
CA ALA A 258 11.32 -16.03 8.94
C ALA A 258 10.22 -16.73 8.14
N LEU A 259 9.68 -17.83 8.67
CA LEU A 259 8.58 -18.57 8.06
C LEU A 259 7.31 -17.71 7.95
N ALA A 260 7.00 -16.90 8.96
CA ALA A 260 5.87 -15.97 8.92
C ALA A 260 6.05 -14.92 7.81
N CYS A 261 7.24 -14.31 7.70
CA CYS A 261 7.55 -13.36 6.63
C CYS A 261 7.42 -13.99 5.23
N ILE A 262 7.86 -15.24 5.06
CA ILE A 262 7.69 -15.98 3.79
C ILE A 262 6.21 -16.23 3.52
N GLY A 263 5.46 -16.73 4.51
CA GLY A 263 4.02 -16.99 4.37
C GLY A 263 3.24 -15.76 3.94
N VAL A 264 3.49 -14.61 4.59
CA VAL A 264 2.88 -13.32 4.22
C VAL A 264 3.28 -12.90 2.81
N SER A 265 4.56 -13.02 2.46
CA SER A 265 5.05 -12.64 1.11
C SER A 265 4.42 -13.49 0.01
N VAL A 266 4.31 -14.80 0.23
CA VAL A 266 3.72 -15.74 -0.74
C VAL A 266 2.22 -15.50 -0.86
N TYR A 267 1.51 -15.33 0.26
CA TYR A 267 0.09 -15.00 0.26
C TYR A 267 -0.18 -13.73 -0.55
N TRP A 268 0.54 -12.65 -0.24
CA TRP A 268 0.35 -11.35 -0.88
C TRP A 268 0.70 -11.40 -2.37
N LEU A 269 1.73 -12.16 -2.75
CA LEU A 269 2.10 -12.36 -4.16
C LEU A 269 1.01 -13.13 -4.92
N ILE A 270 0.49 -14.23 -4.36
CA ILE A 270 -0.58 -15.02 -5.00
C ILE A 270 -1.84 -14.18 -5.17
N ASP A 271 -2.25 -13.47 -4.12
CA ASP A 271 -3.41 -12.59 -4.12
C ASP A 271 -3.28 -11.47 -5.17
N THR A 272 -2.14 -10.76 -5.16
CA THR A 272 -1.86 -9.68 -6.12
C THR A 272 -1.81 -10.18 -7.56
N LEU A 273 -1.15 -11.32 -7.80
CA LEU A 273 -1.05 -11.90 -9.15
C LEU A 273 -2.40 -12.43 -9.63
N GLY A 274 -3.21 -13.02 -8.74
CA GLY A 274 -4.55 -13.50 -9.07
C GLY A 274 -5.48 -12.36 -9.46
N ALA A 275 -5.52 -11.29 -8.65
CA ALA A 275 -6.31 -10.10 -8.94
C ALA A 275 -5.85 -9.39 -10.23
N GLN A 276 -4.52 -9.32 -10.47
CA GLN A 276 -3.98 -8.74 -11.70
C GLN A 276 -4.32 -9.57 -12.93
N ALA A 277 -4.18 -10.90 -12.85
CA ALA A 277 -4.47 -11.80 -13.97
C ALA A 277 -5.96 -11.76 -14.35
N GLY A 278 -6.87 -11.81 -13.37
CA GLY A 278 -8.31 -11.69 -13.63
C GLY A 278 -8.69 -10.35 -14.27
N TYR A 279 -8.06 -9.27 -13.82
CA TYR A 279 -8.23 -7.94 -14.40
C TYR A 279 -7.75 -7.84 -15.85
N GLU A 280 -6.52 -8.32 -16.12
CA GLU A 280 -5.94 -8.28 -17.47
C GLU A 280 -6.67 -9.20 -18.45
N GLU A 281 -7.06 -10.39 -18.02
CA GLU A 281 -7.89 -11.31 -18.80
C GLU A 281 -9.22 -10.64 -19.20
N HIS A 282 -9.84 -9.93 -18.27
CA HIS A 282 -11.11 -9.23 -18.53
C HIS A 282 -10.96 -8.07 -19.51
N LEU A 283 -9.89 -7.27 -19.39
CA LEU A 283 -9.57 -6.24 -20.39
C LEU A 283 -9.23 -6.84 -21.75
N GLN A 284 -8.63 -8.03 -21.79
CA GLN A 284 -8.38 -8.73 -23.04
C GLN A 284 -9.69 -9.19 -23.70
N LYS A 285 -10.68 -9.66 -22.93
CA LYS A 285 -12.03 -9.98 -23.43
C LYS A 285 -12.69 -8.76 -24.08
N ALA A 286 -12.56 -7.57 -23.48
CA ALA A 286 -13.00 -6.31 -24.08
C ALA A 286 -12.35 -6.09 -25.47
N GLY A 287 -11.02 -6.29 -25.54
CA GLY A 287 -10.28 -6.22 -26.79
C GLY A 287 -10.75 -7.23 -27.84
N GLN A 288 -11.17 -8.44 -27.43
CA GLN A 288 -11.72 -9.46 -28.34
C GLN A 288 -13.08 -9.05 -28.89
N LEU A 289 -13.97 -8.48 -28.06
CA LEU A 289 -15.25 -7.91 -28.51
C LEU A 289 -15.01 -6.79 -29.53
N ALA A 290 -14.03 -5.92 -29.26
CA ALA A 290 -13.67 -4.82 -30.14
C ALA A 290 -13.04 -5.25 -31.48
N GLN A 291 -12.24 -6.32 -31.48
CA GLN A 291 -11.62 -6.89 -32.69
C GLN A 291 -12.59 -7.72 -33.54
N GLY A 292 -13.82 -7.92 -33.08
CA GLY A 292 -14.90 -8.60 -33.80
C GLY A 292 -15.57 -7.73 -34.86
N ARG A 293 -16.85 -7.99 -35.15
CA ARG A 293 -17.63 -7.29 -36.20
C ARG A 293 -17.97 -5.83 -35.86
N HIS A 294 -17.53 -5.33 -34.71
CA HIS A 294 -17.89 -4.03 -34.14
C HIS A 294 -17.02 -2.88 -34.67
N GLU A 295 -16.13 -3.16 -35.64
CA GLU A 295 -15.37 -2.13 -36.33
C GLU A 295 -16.30 -1.22 -37.15
N TYR A 296 -16.13 0.08 -36.98
CA TYR A 296 -16.73 1.10 -37.85
C TYR A 296 -15.66 1.68 -38.80
N PRO A 297 -15.96 1.80 -40.10
CA PRO A 297 -17.15 1.28 -40.80
C PRO A 297 -17.05 -0.23 -41.00
N SER A 298 -18.16 -0.95 -40.81
CA SER A 298 -18.20 -2.39 -41.09
C SER A 298 -18.19 -2.63 -42.60
N GLY A 299 -17.24 -3.42 -43.11
CA GLY A 299 -17.17 -3.73 -44.54
C GLY A 299 -18.24 -4.71 -45.04
N VAL A 300 -19.04 -5.29 -44.14
CA VAL A 300 -19.97 -6.39 -44.44
C VAL A 300 -21.37 -6.03 -43.94
N LEU A 301 -22.39 -6.22 -44.78
CA LEU A 301 -23.78 -6.17 -44.33
C LEU A 301 -24.16 -7.52 -43.71
N ASP A 302 -24.51 -7.50 -42.44
CA ASP A 302 -25.02 -8.66 -41.71
C ASP A 302 -26.54 -8.75 -41.88
N SER A 303 -27.04 -9.79 -42.54
CA SER A 303 -28.49 -10.01 -42.73
C SER A 303 -29.06 -11.12 -41.87
N ASP A 304 -28.20 -11.89 -41.19
CA ASP A 304 -28.61 -12.98 -40.31
C ASP A 304 -28.88 -12.44 -38.90
N ASP A 305 -30.10 -12.67 -38.41
CA ASP A 305 -30.54 -12.25 -37.07
C ASP A 305 -29.73 -12.94 -35.97
N ALA A 306 -29.26 -14.17 -36.21
CA ALA A 306 -28.51 -14.95 -35.24
C ALA A 306 -27.19 -14.26 -34.82
N ILE A 307 -26.57 -13.50 -35.73
CA ILE A 307 -25.34 -12.74 -35.45
C ILE A 307 -25.62 -11.70 -34.37
N TYR A 308 -26.68 -10.91 -34.51
CA TYR A 308 -27.01 -9.88 -33.52
C TYR A 308 -27.36 -10.45 -32.15
N GLN A 309 -28.07 -11.59 -32.12
CA GLN A 309 -28.40 -12.27 -30.86
C GLN A 309 -27.15 -12.84 -30.17
N GLN A 310 -26.21 -13.39 -30.95
CA GLN A 310 -24.93 -13.84 -30.42
C GLN A 310 -24.13 -12.68 -29.81
N GLU A 311 -23.93 -11.61 -30.57
CA GLU A 311 -23.19 -10.42 -30.15
C GLU A 311 -23.82 -9.77 -28.91
N TRP A 312 -25.15 -9.73 -28.85
CA TRP A 312 -25.88 -9.27 -27.66
C TRP A 312 -25.63 -10.16 -26.44
N THR A 313 -25.67 -11.48 -26.61
CA THR A 313 -25.46 -12.44 -25.53
C THR A 313 -24.02 -12.38 -25.00
N GLU A 314 -23.04 -12.22 -25.89
CA GLU A 314 -21.64 -12.05 -25.53
C GLU A 314 -21.44 -10.74 -24.74
N LEU A 315 -22.02 -9.63 -25.22
CA LEU A 315 -22.00 -8.35 -24.51
C LEU A 315 -22.67 -8.44 -23.13
N GLN A 316 -23.82 -9.09 -23.01
CA GLN A 316 -24.51 -9.28 -21.72
C GLN A 316 -23.67 -10.11 -20.74
N THR A 317 -23.01 -11.15 -21.23
CA THR A 317 -22.11 -11.98 -20.43
C THR A 317 -20.94 -11.15 -19.92
N TYR A 318 -20.31 -10.37 -20.81
CA TYR A 318 -19.24 -9.46 -20.46
C TYR A 318 -19.68 -8.36 -19.47
N ILE A 319 -20.87 -7.77 -19.64
CA ILE A 319 -21.44 -6.82 -18.68
C ILE A 319 -21.59 -7.49 -17.31
N GLY A 320 -22.19 -8.69 -17.26
CA GLY A 320 -22.39 -9.43 -16.02
C GLY A 320 -21.07 -9.77 -15.31
N GLU A 321 -20.06 -10.22 -16.06
CA GLU A 321 -18.72 -10.48 -15.53
C GLU A 321 -18.05 -9.19 -15.02
N THR A 322 -18.18 -8.09 -15.75
CA THR A 322 -17.63 -6.79 -15.34
C THR A 322 -18.29 -6.29 -14.06
N LEU A 323 -19.61 -6.37 -13.96
CA LEU A 323 -20.36 -5.97 -12.76
C LEU A 323 -19.95 -6.80 -11.55
N LYS A 324 -19.73 -8.11 -11.73
CA LYS A 324 -19.24 -9.00 -10.68
C LYS A 324 -17.82 -8.63 -10.23
N LEU A 325 -16.95 -8.26 -11.16
CA LEU A 325 -15.60 -7.78 -10.83
C LEU A 325 -15.67 -6.44 -10.09
N LEU A 326 -16.51 -5.50 -10.53
CA LEU A 326 -16.69 -4.21 -9.86
C LEU A 326 -17.30 -4.33 -8.46
N ASP A 327 -18.00 -5.43 -8.18
CA ASP A 327 -18.53 -5.76 -6.85
C ASP A 327 -17.48 -6.41 -5.93
N ASP A 328 -16.33 -6.83 -6.47
CA ASP A 328 -15.23 -7.41 -5.71
C ASP A 328 -14.45 -6.32 -4.94
N ASP A 329 -14.48 -6.41 -3.61
CA ASP A 329 -13.83 -5.47 -2.67
C ASP A 329 -12.31 -5.34 -2.88
N SER A 330 -11.69 -6.26 -3.64
CA SER A 330 -10.26 -6.21 -3.95
C SER A 330 -9.88 -5.28 -5.11
N ILE A 331 -10.86 -4.81 -5.90
CA ILE A 331 -10.56 -3.94 -7.05
C ILE A 331 -10.34 -2.50 -6.59
N ARG A 332 -9.12 -2.02 -6.84
CA ARG A 332 -8.77 -0.60 -6.65
C ARG A 332 -9.63 0.31 -7.50
N THR A 333 -9.98 1.48 -6.97
CA THR A 333 -10.83 2.48 -7.63
C THR A 333 -10.36 2.84 -9.05
N SER A 334 -9.07 3.05 -9.28
CA SER A 334 -8.54 3.37 -10.62
C SER A 334 -8.75 2.24 -11.64
N LYS A 335 -8.68 0.99 -11.19
CA LYS A 335 -9.01 -0.19 -12.02
C LYS A 335 -10.52 -0.30 -12.24
N ALA A 336 -11.33 0.00 -11.22
CA ALA A 336 -12.78 0.04 -11.36
C ALA A 336 -13.23 1.12 -12.35
N GLU A 337 -12.61 2.29 -12.34
CA GLU A 337 -12.81 3.35 -13.33
C GLU A 337 -12.43 2.89 -14.74
N GLN A 338 -11.26 2.27 -14.90
CA GLN A 338 -10.82 1.74 -16.19
C GLN A 338 -11.77 0.64 -16.71
N LEU A 339 -12.22 -0.28 -15.86
CA LEU A 339 -13.21 -1.30 -16.21
C LEU A 339 -14.54 -0.67 -16.61
N SER A 340 -15.02 0.31 -15.82
CA SER A 340 -16.28 1.01 -16.10
C SER A 340 -16.21 1.76 -17.42
N ALA A 341 -15.10 2.46 -17.70
CA ALA A 341 -14.87 3.15 -18.95
C ALA A 341 -14.84 2.17 -20.14
N THR A 342 -14.10 1.06 -20.00
CA THR A 342 -14.01 0.01 -21.03
C THR A 342 -15.38 -0.63 -21.30
N LEU A 343 -16.14 -0.92 -20.24
CA LEU A 343 -17.49 -1.46 -20.34
C LEU A 343 -18.44 -0.55 -21.12
N LEU A 344 -18.47 0.73 -20.77
CA LEU A 344 -19.31 1.72 -21.43
C LEU A 344 -18.88 1.93 -22.89
N ASP A 345 -17.59 1.79 -23.14
CA ASP A 345 -17.03 1.84 -24.48
C ASP A 345 -17.50 0.67 -25.36
N ASP A 346 -17.45 -0.55 -24.86
CA ASP A 346 -17.93 -1.74 -25.57
C ASP A 346 -19.44 -1.67 -25.85
N ILE A 347 -20.23 -1.19 -24.89
CA ILE A 347 -21.67 -0.92 -25.09
C ILE A 347 -21.86 0.12 -26.20
N ALA A 348 -21.04 1.16 -26.24
CA ALA A 348 -21.10 2.18 -27.28
C ALA A 348 -20.76 1.59 -28.67
N ARG A 349 -19.69 0.79 -28.77
CA ARG A 349 -19.26 0.11 -30.01
C ARG A 349 -20.35 -0.78 -30.56
N TYR A 350 -20.93 -1.66 -29.74
CA TYR A 350 -22.03 -2.52 -30.13
C TYR A 350 -23.21 -1.73 -30.70
N ARG A 351 -23.61 -0.64 -30.03
CA ARG A 351 -24.71 0.21 -30.49
C ARG A 351 -24.40 0.93 -31.79
N ILE A 352 -23.19 1.44 -31.94
CA ILE A 352 -22.74 2.10 -33.16
C ILE A 352 -22.75 1.10 -34.33
N TRP A 353 -22.23 -0.11 -34.11
CA TRP A 353 -22.27 -1.18 -35.11
C TRP A 353 -23.71 -1.51 -35.52
N LYS A 354 -24.64 -1.71 -34.58
CA LYS A 354 -26.05 -1.96 -34.90
C LYS A 354 -26.70 -0.81 -35.67
N ASN A 355 -26.41 0.43 -35.29
CA ASN A 355 -26.92 1.60 -36.00
C ASN A 355 -26.41 1.63 -37.44
N TYR A 356 -25.11 1.36 -37.61
CA TYR A 356 -24.50 1.29 -38.93
C TYR A 356 -25.09 0.16 -39.78
N GLN A 357 -25.30 -1.04 -39.22
CA GLN A 357 -25.99 -2.13 -39.93
C GLN A 357 -27.44 -1.78 -40.29
N THR A 358 -28.17 -1.09 -39.39
CA THR A 358 -29.53 -0.58 -39.66
C THR A 358 -29.53 0.35 -40.88
N PHE A 359 -28.58 1.29 -40.88
CA PHE A 359 -28.35 2.21 -41.98
C PHE A 359 -28.06 1.48 -43.30
N LEU A 360 -27.16 0.50 -43.28
CA LEU A 360 -26.82 -0.29 -44.47
C LEU A 360 -28.02 -1.06 -45.04
N HIS A 361 -28.88 -1.65 -44.19
CA HIS A 361 -30.11 -2.31 -44.64
C HIS A 361 -31.06 -1.33 -45.32
N VAL A 362 -31.27 -0.15 -44.74
CA VAL A 362 -32.18 0.86 -45.30
C VAL A 362 -31.68 1.38 -46.64
N ILE A 363 -30.40 1.76 -46.76
CA ILE A 363 -29.87 2.29 -48.01
C ILE A 363 -29.79 1.23 -49.12
N GLN A 364 -29.66 -0.05 -48.76
CA GLN A 364 -29.66 -1.17 -49.72
C GLN A 364 -31.05 -1.73 -49.98
N GLU A 365 -32.11 -1.12 -49.42
CA GLU A 365 -33.50 -1.56 -49.53
C GLU A 365 -33.72 -3.03 -49.11
N LYS A 366 -32.95 -3.52 -48.13
CA LYS A 366 -33.07 -4.87 -47.58
C LYS A 366 -33.95 -4.90 -46.34
N PRO A 367 -34.67 -6.01 -46.09
CA PRO A 367 -35.51 -6.13 -44.91
C PRO A 367 -34.65 -6.12 -43.64
N LEU A 368 -35.07 -5.35 -42.64
CA LEU A 368 -34.41 -5.31 -41.34
C LEU A 368 -34.57 -6.64 -40.60
N PRO A 369 -33.48 -7.25 -40.12
CA PRO A 369 -33.54 -8.35 -39.15
C PRO A 369 -34.34 -7.93 -37.90
N PRO A 370 -35.08 -8.85 -37.25
CA PRO A 370 -35.79 -8.58 -36.00
C PRO A 370 -34.94 -7.84 -34.95
N SER A 371 -33.66 -8.19 -34.85
CA SER A 371 -32.71 -7.60 -33.90
C SER A 371 -32.37 -6.14 -34.16
N LEU A 372 -32.58 -5.65 -35.38
CA LEU A 372 -32.37 -4.25 -35.75
C LEU A 372 -33.64 -3.41 -35.63
N THR A 373 -34.79 -4.03 -35.37
CA THR A 373 -36.05 -3.30 -35.21
C THR A 373 -36.02 -2.38 -33.99
N TYR A 374 -36.77 -1.28 -34.07
CA TYR A 374 -36.89 -0.33 -32.97
C TYR A 374 -37.34 -0.98 -31.66
N ASP A 375 -38.33 -1.88 -31.71
CA ASP A 375 -38.87 -2.53 -30.51
C ASP A 375 -37.81 -3.37 -29.79
N GLN A 376 -36.98 -4.10 -30.55
CA GLN A 376 -35.86 -4.85 -29.98
C GLN A 376 -34.80 -3.92 -29.39
N LYS A 377 -34.39 -2.88 -30.13
CA LYS A 377 -33.45 -1.86 -29.60
C LYS A 377 -33.96 -1.30 -28.27
N SER A 378 -35.26 -0.98 -28.18
CA SER A 378 -35.90 -0.51 -26.94
C SER A 378 -35.90 -1.53 -25.81
N GLN A 379 -36.05 -2.82 -26.12
CA GLN A 379 -35.95 -3.88 -25.12
C GLN A 379 -34.52 -4.01 -24.57
N GLU A 380 -33.51 -3.97 -25.43
CA GLU A 380 -32.10 -4.03 -25.03
C GLU A 380 -31.73 -2.88 -24.10
N ILE A 381 -32.17 -1.64 -24.40
CA ILE A 381 -31.98 -0.48 -23.52
C ILE A 381 -32.57 -0.76 -22.14
N ARG A 382 -33.82 -1.26 -22.07
CA ARG A 382 -34.46 -1.57 -20.79
C ARG A 382 -33.68 -2.64 -20.02
N THR A 383 -33.15 -3.63 -20.73
CA THR A 383 -32.30 -4.67 -20.13
C THR A 383 -31.00 -4.06 -19.58
N LEU A 384 -30.30 -3.22 -20.35
CA LEU A 384 -29.11 -2.50 -19.87
C LEU A 384 -29.45 -1.66 -18.64
N SER A 385 -30.51 -0.85 -18.71
CA SER A 385 -30.97 -0.05 -17.57
C SER A 385 -31.23 -0.92 -16.35
N SER A 386 -31.86 -2.08 -16.51
CA SER A 386 -32.12 -2.99 -15.38
C SER A 386 -30.85 -3.59 -14.79
N MET A 387 -29.83 -3.88 -15.61
CA MET A 387 -28.52 -4.34 -15.14
C MET A 387 -27.80 -3.24 -14.35
N PHE A 388 -27.96 -1.97 -14.76
CA PHE A 388 -27.36 -0.80 -14.08
C PHE A 388 -28.24 -0.19 -12.98
N ALA A 389 -29.50 -0.60 -12.83
CA ALA A 389 -30.42 -0.10 -11.79
C ALA A 389 -30.37 -0.93 -10.50
N GLN A 390 -29.79 -2.13 -10.53
CA GLN A 390 -29.58 -2.96 -9.35
C GLN A 390 -28.43 -2.55 -8.38
N PRO A 391 -27.57 -1.54 -8.63
CA PRO A 391 -26.62 -1.10 -7.62
C PRO A 391 -27.25 -0.12 -6.65
N THR A 392 -27.91 -0.64 -5.62
CA THR A 392 -28.21 0.16 -4.42
C THR A 392 -27.03 0.20 -3.45
N GLU A 393 -25.95 -0.53 -3.71
CA GLU A 393 -24.75 -0.52 -2.88
C GLU A 393 -23.73 0.52 -3.35
N ASP A 394 -23.09 1.19 -2.39
CA ASP A 394 -22.06 2.22 -2.59
C ASP A 394 -20.88 1.77 -3.50
N ARG A 395 -20.78 0.45 -3.77
CA ARG A 395 -19.68 -0.23 -4.47
C ARG A 395 -19.66 0.01 -5.99
N LEU A 396 -20.80 0.24 -6.64
CA LEU A 396 -20.85 0.56 -8.08
C LEU A 396 -20.82 2.08 -8.36
N LYS A 397 -20.41 2.91 -7.40
CA LYS A 397 -20.21 4.35 -7.61
C LYS A 397 -19.20 4.71 -8.71
N PRO A 398 -18.06 4.00 -8.90
CA PRO A 398 -17.17 4.28 -10.03
C PRO A 398 -17.88 4.08 -11.37
N LEU A 399 -18.71 3.05 -11.47
CA LEU A 399 -19.56 2.82 -12.64
C LEU A 399 -20.64 3.89 -12.77
N ALA A 400 -21.28 4.29 -11.68
CA ALA A 400 -22.27 5.37 -11.70
C ALA A 400 -21.64 6.72 -12.07
N LEU A 401 -20.41 7.00 -11.63
CA LEU A 401 -19.66 8.18 -12.03
C LEU A 401 -19.23 8.06 -13.48
N ALA A 402 -18.64 6.95 -13.92
CA ALA A 402 -18.26 6.73 -15.31
C ALA A 402 -19.49 6.80 -16.22
N LEU A 403 -20.63 6.24 -15.81
CA LEU A 403 -21.90 6.33 -16.51
C LEU A 403 -22.44 7.76 -16.48
N SER A 404 -22.29 8.48 -15.37
CA SER A 404 -22.60 9.90 -15.28
C SER A 404 -21.70 10.70 -16.21
N GLU A 405 -20.38 10.56 -16.20
CA GLU A 405 -19.42 11.24 -17.08
C GLU A 405 -19.63 10.87 -18.54
N TRP A 406 -19.90 9.60 -18.83
CA TRP A 406 -20.21 9.12 -20.16
C TRP A 406 -21.55 9.67 -20.66
N SER A 407 -22.58 9.66 -19.81
CA SER A 407 -23.91 10.20 -20.11
C SER A 407 -23.99 11.71 -20.06
N THR A 408 -23.06 12.37 -19.35
CA THR A 408 -22.99 13.83 -19.18
C THR A 408 -21.94 14.48 -20.05
N GLY A 409 -21.07 13.70 -20.69
CA GLY A 409 -19.85 14.18 -21.35
C GLY A 409 -18.99 14.99 -20.38
N THR A 410 -17.78 15.38 -20.79
CA THR A 410 -17.07 16.44 -20.06
C THR A 410 -17.98 17.66 -19.91
N ASN A 411 -18.28 18.04 -18.67
CA ASN A 411 -19.23 19.09 -18.33
C ASN A 411 -19.03 20.35 -19.21
N MET A 412 -20.00 20.63 -20.08
CA MET A 412 -20.02 21.74 -21.04
C MET A 412 -19.75 23.10 -20.40
N PHE A 413 -20.17 23.28 -19.14
CA PHE A 413 -19.96 24.51 -18.38
C PHE A 413 -18.55 24.62 -17.80
N MET A 414 -17.85 23.49 -17.63
CA MET A 414 -16.47 23.48 -17.09
C MET A 414 -15.41 23.67 -18.19
N THR A 415 -15.71 23.37 -19.46
CA THR A 415 -14.76 23.55 -20.56
C THR A 415 -14.87 24.90 -21.28
N GLY A 416 -15.92 25.69 -21.01
CA GLY A 416 -16.14 27.00 -21.65
C GLY A 416 -16.28 26.93 -23.18
N ASN A 417 -16.53 25.73 -23.74
CA ASN A 417 -16.43 25.48 -25.17
C ASN A 417 -17.81 25.59 -25.84
N ARG A 418 -18.10 26.76 -26.44
CA ARG A 418 -19.33 27.04 -27.23
C ARG A 418 -19.59 26.07 -28.39
N PHE A 419 -18.60 25.26 -28.74
CA PHE A 419 -18.66 24.25 -29.78
C PHE A 419 -19.93 23.39 -29.73
N TRP A 420 -20.28 22.86 -28.56
CA TRP A 420 -21.40 21.92 -28.42
C TRP A 420 -22.76 22.60 -28.55
N ASP A 421 -22.88 23.84 -28.08
CA ASP A 421 -24.10 24.64 -28.22
C ASP A 421 -24.33 25.00 -29.69
N ASP A 422 -23.30 25.47 -30.38
CA ASP A 422 -23.35 25.81 -31.81
C ASP A 422 -23.64 24.57 -32.68
N PHE A 423 -23.03 23.44 -32.33
CA PHE A 423 -23.25 22.16 -33.01
C PHE A 423 -24.69 21.68 -32.82
N ASN A 424 -25.24 21.80 -31.61
CA ASN A 424 -26.59 21.38 -31.31
C ASN A 424 -27.65 22.26 -32.00
N ASP A 425 -27.47 23.58 -31.95
CA ASP A 425 -28.34 24.53 -32.66
C ASP A 425 -28.33 24.27 -34.17
N TYR A 426 -27.17 23.94 -34.75
CA TYR A 426 -27.06 23.53 -36.15
C TYR A 426 -27.89 22.28 -36.46
N LEU A 427 -27.76 21.22 -35.66
CA LEU A 427 -28.52 19.98 -35.83
C LEU A 427 -30.03 20.22 -35.74
N MET A 428 -30.48 21.09 -34.84
CA MET A 428 -31.88 21.46 -34.72
C MET A 428 -32.39 22.26 -35.92
N LYS A 429 -31.61 23.21 -36.43
CA LYS A 429 -31.95 23.94 -37.66
C LYS A 429 -32.03 23.02 -38.88
N MET A 430 -31.11 22.06 -38.98
CA MET A 430 -31.14 21.01 -40.00
C MET A 430 -32.42 20.18 -39.92
N TYR A 431 -32.77 19.73 -38.71
CA TYR A 431 -33.98 18.97 -38.44
C TYR A 431 -35.25 19.74 -38.85
N GLN A 432 -35.36 21.01 -38.44
CA GLN A 432 -36.49 21.89 -38.77
C GLN A 432 -36.60 22.14 -40.27
N LYS A 433 -35.50 22.44 -40.96
CA LYS A 433 -35.49 22.67 -42.42
C LYS A 433 -35.97 21.43 -43.18
N TYR A 434 -35.58 20.24 -42.72
CA TYR A 434 -36.00 18.98 -43.32
C TYR A 434 -37.48 18.64 -43.01
N ASP A 435 -37.99 18.99 -41.83
CA ASP A 435 -39.42 18.84 -41.49
C ASP A 435 -40.32 19.70 -42.40
N THR A 436 -39.92 20.96 -42.62
CA THR A 436 -40.62 21.86 -43.55
C THR A 436 -40.63 21.33 -44.98
N TYR A 437 -39.53 20.76 -45.48
CA TYR A 437 -39.45 20.19 -46.83
C TYR A 437 -40.45 19.02 -47.02
N GLN A 438 -40.64 18.19 -46.00
CA GLN A 438 -41.58 17.05 -46.08
C GLN A 438 -43.05 17.46 -45.93
N LEU A 439 -43.37 18.46 -45.11
CA LEU A 439 -44.72 19.01 -45.04
C LEU A 439 -45.20 19.47 -46.42
N ILE A 440 -44.30 20.07 -47.20
CA ILE A 440 -44.57 20.51 -48.59
C ILE A 440 -44.83 19.31 -49.52
N GLN A 441 -44.17 18.17 -49.33
CA GLN A 441 -44.40 16.96 -50.13
C GLN A 441 -45.66 16.19 -49.71
N ARG A 442 -46.08 16.28 -48.44
CA ARG A 442 -47.27 15.58 -47.89
C ARG A 442 -48.60 16.10 -48.45
N ASP A 443 -48.62 17.32 -48.98
CA ASP A 443 -49.81 17.88 -49.64
C ASP A 443 -50.12 17.18 -50.98
N ASP A 444 -49.19 16.39 -51.53
CA ASP A 444 -49.44 15.48 -52.63
C ASP A 444 -50.02 14.15 -52.13
N ARG A 445 -51.31 14.16 -51.75
CA ARG A 445 -52.02 13.00 -51.16
C ARG A 445 -52.10 11.76 -52.05
N ASN A 446 -51.75 11.88 -53.33
CA ASN A 446 -51.75 10.79 -54.31
C ASN A 446 -50.33 10.38 -54.75
N GLY A 447 -49.31 11.15 -54.39
CA GLY A 447 -47.92 10.75 -54.57
C GLY A 447 -47.60 9.57 -53.66
N GLY A 448 -47.03 8.50 -54.22
CA GLY A 448 -46.39 7.46 -53.40
C GLY A 448 -45.37 8.08 -52.44
N PRO A 449 -44.92 7.35 -51.40
CA PRO A 449 -43.90 7.87 -50.49
C PRO A 449 -42.74 8.45 -51.32
N PRO A 450 -42.29 9.67 -51.01
CA PRO A 450 -41.33 10.34 -51.86
C PRO A 450 -40.09 9.46 -51.97
N LYS A 451 -39.80 8.99 -53.19
CA LYS A 451 -38.58 8.24 -53.55
C LYS A 451 -37.33 9.14 -53.50
N THR A 452 -37.39 10.29 -52.83
CA THR A 452 -36.25 11.19 -52.74
C THR A 452 -35.21 10.57 -51.83
N GLN A 453 -34.10 10.18 -52.44
CA GLN A 453 -32.80 10.13 -51.78
C GLN A 453 -32.61 11.47 -51.06
N ILE A 454 -32.27 11.42 -49.76
CA ILE A 454 -32.07 12.63 -48.96
C ILE A 454 -30.70 13.18 -49.34
N THR A 455 -30.56 13.87 -50.47
CA THR A 455 -29.27 14.45 -50.84
C THR A 455 -28.95 15.61 -49.90
N LEU A 456 -28.03 15.39 -48.95
CA LEU A 456 -27.62 16.38 -47.97
C LEU A 456 -26.83 17.56 -48.58
N ALA A 457 -26.55 17.51 -49.89
CA ALA A 457 -25.87 18.55 -50.67
C ALA A 457 -26.53 19.94 -50.52
N ASP A 458 -27.84 20.01 -50.33
CA ASP A 458 -28.59 21.28 -50.32
C ASP A 458 -28.58 22.05 -48.97
N PHE A 459 -27.92 21.50 -47.95
CA PHE A 459 -27.85 22.14 -46.63
C PHE A 459 -26.63 23.05 -46.48
N SER A 460 -26.81 24.36 -46.38
CA SER A 460 -25.70 25.29 -46.11
C SER A 460 -25.02 24.98 -44.77
N VAL A 461 -23.73 24.68 -44.81
CA VAL A 461 -22.89 24.53 -43.60
C VAL A 461 -22.58 25.93 -43.05
N LEU A 462 -22.55 26.10 -41.74
CA LEU A 462 -22.13 27.36 -41.10
C LEU A 462 -20.66 27.64 -41.47
N SER A 463 -20.40 28.70 -42.24
CA SER A 463 -19.06 29.09 -42.71
C SER A 463 -18.12 29.56 -41.59
N ASN A 464 -18.64 29.70 -40.38
CA ASN A 464 -18.01 30.22 -39.18
C ASN A 464 -17.71 29.14 -38.11
N ALA A 465 -18.08 27.88 -38.34
CA ALA A 465 -17.74 26.79 -37.42
C ALA A 465 -16.31 26.32 -37.66
N LYS A 466 -15.53 26.05 -36.58
CA LYS A 466 -14.29 25.26 -36.66
C LYS A 466 -14.58 23.77 -36.95
N ILE A 467 -15.70 23.46 -37.59
CA ILE A 467 -16.18 22.12 -37.87
C ILE A 467 -16.23 22.01 -39.38
N SER A 468 -15.44 21.12 -39.97
CA SER A 468 -15.64 20.74 -41.35
C SER A 468 -16.77 19.72 -41.41
N VAL A 469 -17.67 19.90 -42.37
CA VAL A 469 -18.81 19.00 -42.60
C VAL A 469 -18.67 18.40 -43.98
N GLU A 470 -18.38 17.10 -44.02
CA GLU A 470 -18.41 16.32 -45.25
C GLU A 470 -19.81 15.72 -45.42
N LYS A 471 -20.35 15.86 -46.63
CA LYS A 471 -21.71 15.42 -46.97
C LYS A 471 -21.62 14.20 -47.87
N GLY A 472 -22.16 13.08 -47.39
CA GLY A 472 -22.50 11.94 -48.21
C GLY A 472 -23.96 12.02 -48.69
N ASP A 473 -24.36 11.02 -49.48
CA ASP A 473 -25.74 10.89 -49.95
C ASP A 473 -26.74 10.66 -48.81
N TYR A 474 -26.27 10.16 -47.66
CA TYR A 474 -27.12 9.86 -46.49
C TYR A 474 -26.44 10.14 -45.15
N THR A 475 -25.20 10.65 -45.15
CA THR A 475 -24.40 10.86 -43.94
C THR A 475 -23.87 12.27 -43.85
N LEU A 476 -23.77 12.79 -42.63
CA LEU A 476 -23.04 14.01 -42.30
C LEU A 476 -21.87 13.65 -41.40
N THR A 477 -20.64 13.94 -41.85
CA THR A 477 -19.43 13.75 -41.05
C THR A 477 -18.91 15.10 -40.59
N TYR A 478 -18.81 15.28 -39.27
CA TYR A 478 -18.32 16.45 -38.58
C TYR A 478 -16.91 16.17 -38.07
N SER A 479 -15.94 17.01 -38.44
CA SER A 479 -14.58 16.96 -37.92
C SER A 479 -14.11 18.34 -37.51
N ALA A 480 -13.19 18.44 -36.55
CA ALA A 480 -12.66 19.74 -36.11
C ALA A 480 -11.13 19.75 -36.18
N PRO A 481 -10.47 20.82 -36.68
CA PRO A 481 -9.02 20.87 -36.76
C PRO A 481 -8.35 20.98 -35.38
N ARG A 482 -9.10 21.21 -34.29
CA ARG A 482 -8.67 21.13 -32.89
C ARG A 482 -9.87 20.75 -32.01
N GLY A 483 -9.63 20.01 -30.92
CA GLY A 483 -10.67 19.62 -29.94
C GLY A 483 -11.07 18.15 -30.04
N PRO A 484 -12.17 17.73 -29.39
CA PRO A 484 -12.53 16.31 -29.24
C PRO A 484 -12.91 15.62 -30.56
N LEU A 485 -13.21 16.38 -31.62
CA LEU A 485 -13.47 15.86 -32.98
C LEU A 485 -12.25 15.90 -33.91
N HIS A 486 -11.04 16.14 -33.37
CA HIS A 486 -9.83 16.17 -34.18
C HIS A 486 -9.42 14.79 -34.65
N ASP A 487 -9.33 13.83 -33.73
CA ASP A 487 -8.85 12.49 -34.04
C ASP A 487 -10.00 11.52 -34.39
N THR A 488 -11.22 11.82 -33.92
CA THR A 488 -12.40 10.97 -34.09
C THR A 488 -13.57 11.80 -34.64
N PRO A 489 -13.76 11.85 -35.97
CA PRO A 489 -14.87 12.58 -36.57
C PRO A 489 -16.22 11.93 -36.24
N LEU A 490 -17.23 12.76 -36.01
CA LEU A 490 -18.60 12.33 -35.75
C LEU A 490 -19.36 12.14 -37.06
N THR A 491 -19.87 10.96 -37.34
CA THR A 491 -20.70 10.67 -38.50
C THR A 491 -22.11 10.32 -38.06
N VAL A 492 -23.07 11.02 -38.64
CA VAL A 492 -24.50 10.85 -38.39
C VAL A 492 -25.18 10.44 -39.68
N ALA A 493 -25.95 9.34 -39.64
CA ALA A 493 -26.75 8.85 -40.75
C ALA A 493 -28.18 9.40 -40.67
N TYR A 494 -28.71 9.82 -41.82
CA TYR A 494 -30.08 10.31 -41.98
C TYR A 494 -30.82 9.42 -42.98
N TYR A 495 -31.88 8.76 -42.54
CA TYR A 495 -32.66 7.86 -43.41
C TYR A 495 -34.12 7.73 -42.98
N LEU A 496 -34.93 7.13 -43.86
CA LEU A 496 -36.33 6.81 -43.62
C LEU A 496 -36.46 5.31 -43.34
N GLU A 497 -36.86 4.95 -42.13
CA GLU A 497 -37.10 3.56 -41.74
C GLU A 497 -38.57 3.20 -42.04
N PRO A 498 -38.84 2.19 -42.88
CA PRO A 498 -40.20 1.73 -43.11
C PRO A 498 -40.77 1.05 -41.85
N TYR A 499 -41.99 1.39 -41.46
CA TYR A 499 -42.73 0.71 -40.40
C TYR A 499 -44.14 0.38 -40.88
N THR A 500 -44.68 -0.76 -40.43
CA THR A 500 -46.04 -1.17 -40.80
C THR A 500 -46.96 -0.99 -39.61
N ARG A 501 -48.02 -0.18 -39.77
CA ARG A 501 -49.06 -0.02 -38.74
C ARG A 501 -50.42 -0.17 -39.42
N PHE A 502 -51.25 -1.08 -38.90
CA PHE A 502 -52.58 -1.37 -39.46
C PHE A 502 -52.57 -1.75 -40.96
N GLY A 503 -51.58 -2.56 -41.38
CA GLY A 503 -51.44 -3.00 -42.77
C GLY A 503 -51.01 -1.92 -43.77
N LYS A 504 -50.69 -0.70 -43.29
CA LYS A 504 -50.14 0.38 -44.12
C LYS A 504 -48.66 0.57 -43.79
N THR A 505 -47.81 0.56 -44.81
CA THR A 505 -46.41 0.95 -44.69
C THR A 505 -46.34 2.47 -44.60
N SER A 506 -45.74 2.96 -43.53
CA SER A 506 -45.39 4.35 -43.31
C SER A 506 -43.87 4.43 -43.11
N TYR A 507 -43.31 5.63 -43.10
CA TYR A 507 -41.88 5.82 -42.92
C TYR A 507 -41.64 6.69 -41.68
N SER A 508 -40.75 6.24 -40.81
CA SER A 508 -40.30 7.00 -39.65
C SER A 508 -38.94 7.62 -39.96
N ARG A 509 -38.75 8.87 -39.56
CA ARG A 509 -37.47 9.55 -39.72
C ARG A 509 -36.49 9.01 -38.68
N ARG A 510 -35.32 8.60 -39.14
CA ARG A 510 -34.23 8.18 -38.26
C ARG A 510 -33.00 9.04 -38.49
N VAL A 511 -32.38 9.37 -37.37
CA VAL A 511 -31.08 10.02 -37.32
C VAL A 511 -30.27 9.23 -36.30
N GLU A 512 -29.26 8.53 -36.77
CA GLU A 512 -28.46 7.64 -35.93
C GLU A 512 -26.98 8.01 -36.01
N ILE A 513 -26.30 7.99 -34.87
CA ILE A 513 -24.84 8.10 -34.82
C ILE A 513 -24.27 6.78 -35.32
N ILE A 514 -23.38 6.86 -36.31
CA ILE A 514 -22.72 5.69 -36.89
C ILE A 514 -21.21 5.70 -36.73
N SER A 515 -20.55 6.79 -36.32
CA SER A 515 -19.13 6.75 -35.98
C SER A 515 -18.86 6.68 -34.47
N TYR A 516 -17.65 6.23 -34.16
CA TYR A 516 -17.12 6.06 -32.81
C TYR A 516 -16.30 7.29 -32.34
N GLY A 517 -16.16 7.46 -31.03
CA GLY A 517 -15.24 8.47 -30.44
C GLY A 517 -15.87 9.70 -29.80
N LEU A 518 -17.17 9.70 -29.49
CA LEU A 518 -17.78 10.73 -28.65
C LEU A 518 -18.58 10.12 -27.50
N SER A 519 -18.10 10.30 -26.26
CA SER A 519 -18.87 10.06 -25.04
C SER A 519 -20.10 10.97 -25.02
N ALA A 520 -21.27 10.38 -24.82
CA ALA A 520 -22.53 10.92 -25.28
C ALA A 520 -23.37 11.58 -24.17
N LYS A 521 -23.46 12.91 -24.17
CA LYS A 521 -24.59 13.63 -23.55
C LYS A 521 -25.54 14.25 -24.56
N HIS A 522 -25.03 15.10 -25.44
CA HIS A 522 -25.91 15.99 -26.21
C HIS A 522 -26.46 15.36 -27.48
N ILE A 523 -25.73 14.38 -28.04
CA ILE A 523 -26.15 13.72 -29.28
C ILE A 523 -27.19 12.64 -28.97
N GLN A 524 -27.09 11.91 -27.86
CA GLN A 524 -28.03 10.81 -27.55
C GLN A 524 -29.34 11.23 -26.87
N GLN A 525 -29.39 12.39 -26.20
CA GLN A 525 -30.67 12.95 -25.72
C GLN A 525 -31.51 13.56 -26.86
N MET A 526 -30.87 13.98 -27.96
CA MET A 526 -31.55 14.60 -29.11
C MET A 526 -31.74 13.64 -30.29
N PHE A 527 -30.92 12.60 -30.37
CA PHE A 527 -31.06 11.46 -31.27
C PHE A 527 -31.29 10.21 -30.43
N ASN A 528 -32.55 10.06 -30.01
CA ASN A 528 -33.16 8.92 -29.32
C ASN A 528 -32.28 7.66 -29.24
N VAL A 529 -31.97 7.24 -28.00
CA VAL A 529 -31.97 5.83 -27.52
C VAL A 529 -31.54 5.75 -26.03
N LEU A 530 -30.96 6.78 -25.39
CA LEU A 530 -30.63 6.72 -23.94
C LEU A 530 -31.39 7.67 -23.01
N ALA A 531 -32.33 8.46 -23.53
CA ALA A 531 -33.22 9.25 -22.68
C ALA A 531 -34.01 8.39 -21.67
N ASP A 532 -34.15 7.09 -21.93
CA ASP A 532 -34.83 6.12 -21.06
C ASP A 532 -33.93 5.47 -19.98
N ILE A 533 -32.60 5.67 -19.99
CA ILE A 533 -31.70 5.11 -18.95
C ILE A 533 -31.61 6.05 -17.74
N GLN A 534 -31.61 7.37 -17.96
CA GLN A 534 -31.50 8.37 -16.89
C GLN A 534 -32.66 8.43 -15.89
N PRO A 535 -33.95 8.19 -16.23
CA PRO A 535 -35.05 8.32 -15.28
C PRO A 535 -34.96 7.33 -14.12
N ALA A 536 -34.34 6.17 -14.31
CA ALA A 536 -34.30 5.10 -13.31
C ALA A 536 -33.20 5.29 -12.24
N ILE A 537 -32.10 5.97 -12.57
CA ILE A 537 -30.95 6.16 -11.65
C ILE A 537 -31.13 7.37 -10.73
N TYR A 538 -31.91 8.38 -11.17
CA TYR A 538 -32.14 9.62 -10.41
C TYR A 538 -33.51 9.71 -9.73
N SER A 539 -34.35 8.67 -9.80
CA SER A 539 -35.69 8.65 -9.19
C SER A 539 -35.73 8.02 -7.79
N GLN A 540 -34.62 7.95 -7.06
CA GLN A 540 -34.58 7.54 -5.66
C GLN A 540 -33.97 8.61 -4.78
#